data_AF-N1UYU0-F1
#
_entry.id   AF-N1UYU0-F1
#
_cell.length_a   1.000
_cell.length_b   1.000
_cell.length_c   1.000
_cell.angle_alpha   90.00
_cell.angle_beta   90.00
_cell.angle_gamma   90.00
#
_symmetry.space_group_name_H-M   'P 1'
#
loop_
_entity.id
_entity.type
_entity.pdbx_description
1 polymer ?
#
loop_
_entity_poly.entity_id
_entity_poly.type
_entity_poly.pdbx_seq_one_letter_code
_entity_poly.pdbx_strand_id
1 'polypeptide(L)'
;MGGILSVCEGSDKKAKMILLEYTPVKPITKKKLAIIGKGLTFDSGGISIKPAQDMHEMKYDMCGAATAIHAIGAIAELGLGVPVIAAIGVAENMPDAAAIKPGDVYTAYNGITVEVQNTDAEGRLVLGDVLSYVGKNLNRITCWILQL
;
A
#
# COMPACT_ATOMS: atom_id res chain seq x y z
N MET A 1 11.76 -3.71 -3.11
CA MET A 1 10.56 -2.87 -2.95
C MET A 1 11.05 -1.47 -2.70
N GLY A 2 11.61 -0.83 -3.73
CA GLY A 2 12.20 0.49 -3.53
C GLY A 2 11.18 1.60 -3.35
N GLY A 3 9.94 1.44 -3.81
CA GLY A 3 8.88 2.45 -3.69
C GLY A 3 8.34 2.57 -2.28
N ILE A 4 8.05 1.45 -1.61
CA ILE A 4 7.64 1.48 -0.19
C ILE A 4 8.77 2.00 0.69
N LEU A 5 10.00 1.55 0.43
CA LEU A 5 11.15 1.92 1.23
C LEU A 5 11.48 3.41 1.08
N SER A 6 11.52 3.95 -0.15
CA SER A 6 11.86 5.34 -0.38
C SER A 6 10.89 6.32 0.24
N VAL A 7 9.58 6.03 0.20
CA VAL A 7 8.56 6.83 0.88
C VAL A 7 8.79 6.89 2.39
N CYS A 8 9.31 5.82 2.97
CA CYS A 8 9.47 5.66 4.41
C CYS A 8 10.84 6.16 4.94
N GLU A 9 11.78 6.53 4.07
CA GLU A 9 13.14 6.93 4.45
C GLU A 9 13.16 8.11 5.42
N GLY A 10 12.16 9.00 5.33
CA GLY A 10 12.04 10.16 6.21
C GLY A 10 11.34 9.91 7.55
N SER A 11 10.92 8.68 7.86
CA SER A 11 10.26 8.35 9.13
C SER A 11 11.11 7.40 10.00
N ASP A 12 11.07 7.62 11.31
CA ASP A 12 11.58 6.69 12.32
C ASP A 12 10.77 5.37 12.38
N LYS A 13 9.56 5.35 11.82
CA LYS A 13 8.72 4.15 11.73
C LYS A 13 9.11 3.35 10.51
N LYS A 14 9.36 2.05 10.70
CA LYS A 14 9.72 1.17 9.59
C LYS A 14 8.50 0.80 8.75
N ALA A 15 8.62 0.90 7.45
CA ALA A 15 7.62 0.40 6.51
C ALA A 15 7.34 -1.10 6.70
N LYS A 16 6.11 -1.51 6.35
CA LYS A 16 5.65 -2.89 6.38
C LYS A 16 4.88 -3.23 5.12
N MET A 17 4.96 -4.49 4.72
CA MET A 17 4.01 -5.07 3.78
C MET A 17 3.24 -6.18 4.51
N ILE A 18 1.91 -6.08 4.52
CA ILE A 18 1.03 -7.02 5.20
C ILE A 18 0.28 -7.84 4.15
N LEU A 19 0.29 -9.15 4.33
CA LEU A 19 -0.52 -10.09 3.56
C LEU A 19 -1.45 -10.82 4.53
N LEU A 20 -2.76 -10.67 4.31
CA LEU A 20 -3.78 -11.41 5.04
C LEU A 20 -4.45 -12.37 4.07
N GLU A 21 -4.50 -13.66 4.39
CA GLU A 21 -5.09 -14.68 3.54
C GLU A 21 -6.27 -15.36 4.20
N TYR A 22 -7.38 -15.44 3.47
CA TYR A 22 -8.56 -16.24 3.82
C TYR A 22 -8.72 -17.36 2.80
N THR A 23 -8.70 -18.60 3.30
CA THR A 23 -8.92 -19.80 2.51
C THR A 23 -10.18 -20.51 3.02
N PRO A 24 -11.28 -20.51 2.24
CA PRO A 24 -12.52 -21.17 2.65
C PRO A 24 -12.37 -22.70 2.64
N VAL A 25 -13.11 -23.37 3.52
CA VAL A 25 -13.15 -24.85 3.61
C VAL A 25 -13.68 -25.48 2.32
N LYS A 26 -14.68 -24.85 1.69
CA LYS A 26 -15.30 -25.29 0.43
C LYS A 26 -15.23 -24.18 -0.62
N PRO A 27 -14.09 -24.00 -1.32
CA PRO A 27 -13.93 -22.95 -2.31
C PRO A 27 -14.83 -23.18 -3.52
N ILE A 28 -15.61 -22.17 -3.93
CA ILE A 28 -16.43 -22.19 -5.17
C ILE A 28 -15.59 -21.89 -6.42
N THR A 29 -14.37 -21.42 -6.24
CA THR A 29 -13.44 -21.06 -7.31
C THR A 29 -12.00 -21.26 -6.88
N LYS A 30 -11.11 -21.52 -7.85
CA LYS A 30 -9.65 -21.56 -7.64
C LYS A 30 -8.99 -20.19 -7.82
N LYS A 31 -9.73 -19.17 -8.29
CA LYS A 31 -9.20 -17.80 -8.43
C LYS A 31 -9.22 -17.11 -7.06
N LYS A 32 -8.10 -16.51 -6.65
CA LYS A 32 -8.05 -15.68 -5.45
C LYS A 32 -8.47 -14.25 -5.79
N LEU A 33 -9.32 -13.64 -4.97
CA LEU A 33 -9.56 -12.20 -5.01
C LEU A 33 -8.43 -11.50 -4.25
N ALA A 34 -7.71 -10.59 -4.90
CA ALA A 34 -6.71 -9.74 -4.28
C ALA A 34 -7.31 -8.35 -4.03
N ILE A 35 -7.32 -7.92 -2.75
CA ILE A 35 -7.74 -6.59 -2.33
C ILE A 35 -6.48 -5.84 -1.89
N ILE A 36 -6.14 -4.76 -2.58
CA ILE A 36 -4.91 -4.02 -2.34
C ILE A 36 -5.23 -2.69 -1.67
N GLY A 37 -4.56 -2.39 -0.56
CA GLY A 37 -4.81 -1.17 0.23
C GLY A 37 -3.60 -0.26 0.35
N LYS A 38 -3.80 1.05 0.12
CA LYS A 38 -2.87 2.11 0.51
C LYS A 38 -2.90 2.28 2.03
N GLY A 39 -1.74 2.19 2.70
CA GLY A 39 -1.63 2.22 4.15
C GLY A 39 -0.68 3.29 4.68
N LEU A 40 -0.80 4.54 4.23
CA LEU A 40 0.01 5.63 4.76
C LEU A 40 -0.56 6.03 6.12
N THR A 41 0.13 5.67 7.21
CA THR A 41 -0.40 5.89 8.57
C THR A 41 -0.41 7.36 8.95
N PHE A 42 0.46 8.14 8.33
CA PHE A 42 0.40 9.59 8.31
C PHE A 42 1.11 10.10 7.05
N ASP A 43 0.53 11.11 6.41
CA ASP A 43 1.08 11.72 5.21
C ASP A 43 1.21 13.25 5.38
N SER A 44 2.44 13.69 5.62
CA SER A 44 2.79 15.12 5.64
C SER A 44 3.07 15.68 4.24
N GLY A 45 3.17 14.83 3.23
CA GLY A 45 3.69 15.11 1.89
C GLY A 45 5.20 14.96 1.73
N GLY A 46 5.96 14.75 2.82
CA GLY A 46 7.41 14.63 2.77
C GLY A 46 8.09 15.98 2.51
N ILE A 47 9.11 16.01 1.62
CA ILE A 47 9.79 17.26 1.23
C ILE A 47 8.84 18.22 0.49
N SER A 48 7.93 17.68 -0.33
CA SER A 48 6.79 18.38 -0.92
C SER A 48 5.67 18.57 0.12
N ILE A 49 5.98 19.29 1.21
CA ILE A 49 5.14 19.41 2.40
C ILE A 49 3.73 19.94 2.10
N LYS A 50 2.71 19.30 2.67
CA LYS A 50 1.33 19.78 2.63
C LYS A 50 1.16 21.08 3.44
N PRO A 51 0.16 21.92 3.12
CA PRO A 51 -0.23 23.03 3.98
C PRO A 51 -0.67 22.57 5.38
N ALA A 52 -0.49 23.42 6.39
CA ALA A 52 -0.85 23.09 7.77
C ALA A 52 -2.37 22.88 7.97
N GLN A 53 -3.19 23.53 7.15
CA GLN A 53 -4.64 23.41 7.20
C GLN A 53 -5.04 21.94 6.97
N ASP A 54 -5.81 21.40 7.91
CA ASP A 54 -6.37 20.04 7.86
C ASP A 54 -5.36 18.89 7.75
N MET A 55 -4.05 19.14 7.91
CA MET A 55 -3.01 18.09 7.88
C MET A 55 -3.23 17.00 8.95
N HIS A 56 -3.87 17.33 10.06
CA HIS A 56 -4.25 16.36 11.10
C HIS A 56 -5.22 15.26 10.61
N GLU A 57 -5.94 15.51 9.51
CA GLU A 57 -6.80 14.53 8.85
C GLU A 57 -6.02 13.52 8.00
N MET A 58 -4.73 13.76 7.71
CA MET A 58 -3.90 12.83 6.93
C MET A 58 -3.61 11.52 7.66
N LYS A 59 -4.08 11.36 8.91
CA LYS A 59 -4.25 10.06 9.56
C LYS A 59 -5.23 9.13 8.80
N TYR A 60 -6.09 9.68 7.94
CA TYR A 60 -7.03 8.94 7.11
C TYR A 60 -6.41 8.43 5.80
N ASP A 61 -5.16 8.75 5.50
CA ASP A 61 -4.46 8.33 4.27
C ASP A 61 -4.10 6.81 4.22
N MET A 62 -4.63 6.08 5.19
CA MET A 62 -4.63 4.62 5.33
C MET A 62 -6.04 4.01 5.22
N CYS A 63 -7.07 4.78 4.83
CA CYS A 63 -8.44 4.29 4.68
C CYS A 63 -8.54 3.15 3.66
N GLY A 64 -7.73 3.18 2.60
CA GLY A 64 -7.62 2.08 1.65
C GLY A 64 -7.20 0.75 2.32
N ALA A 65 -6.18 0.79 3.18
CA ALA A 65 -5.75 -0.35 3.99
C ALA A 65 -6.83 -0.80 4.99
N ALA A 66 -7.42 0.14 5.73
CA ALA A 66 -8.47 -0.17 6.70
C ALA A 66 -9.66 -0.88 6.03
N THR A 67 -10.06 -0.40 4.85
CA THR A 67 -11.13 -1.00 4.06
C THR A 67 -10.76 -2.40 3.57
N ALA A 68 -9.52 -2.61 3.11
CA ALA A 68 -9.05 -3.93 2.68
C ALA A 68 -9.09 -4.96 3.83
N ILE A 69 -8.65 -4.56 5.03
CA ILE A 69 -8.66 -5.41 6.24
C ILE A 69 -10.10 -5.76 6.64
N HIS A 70 -11.00 -4.78 6.70
CA HIS A 70 -12.39 -5.05 7.07
C HIS A 70 -13.12 -5.88 6.01
N ALA A 71 -12.83 -5.67 4.73
CA ALA A 71 -13.43 -6.46 3.65
C ALA A 71 -13.06 -7.95 3.77
N ILE A 72 -11.78 -8.29 3.95
CA ILE A 72 -11.39 -9.69 4.14
C ILE A 72 -11.92 -10.28 5.45
N GLY A 73 -11.97 -9.48 6.52
CA GLY A 73 -12.58 -9.87 7.80
C GLY A 73 -14.05 -10.25 7.65
N ALA A 74 -14.86 -9.38 7.04
CA ALA A 74 -16.27 -9.65 6.79
C ALA A 74 -16.50 -10.88 5.89
N ILE A 75 -15.65 -11.07 4.87
CA ILE A 75 -15.71 -12.25 3.99
C ILE A 75 -15.47 -13.54 4.78
N ALA A 76 -14.51 -13.52 5.72
CA ALA A 76 -14.19 -14.64 6.57
C ALA A 76 -15.30 -14.91 7.61
N GLU A 77 -15.83 -13.88 8.26
CA GLU A 77 -16.92 -13.99 9.23
C GLU A 77 -18.20 -14.55 8.61
N LEU A 78 -18.52 -14.17 7.37
CA LEU A 78 -19.66 -14.70 6.61
C LEU A 78 -19.39 -16.10 6.04
N GLY A 79 -18.16 -16.63 6.15
CA GLY A 79 -17.79 -17.94 5.64
C GLY A 79 -17.95 -18.07 4.12
N LEU A 80 -17.74 -16.99 3.36
CA LEU A 80 -17.97 -17.03 1.92
C LEU A 80 -17.00 -18.01 1.24
N GLY A 81 -17.45 -18.71 0.21
CA GLY A 81 -16.66 -19.71 -0.51
C GLY A 81 -15.59 -19.13 -1.45
N VAL A 82 -15.23 -17.85 -1.32
CA VAL A 82 -14.26 -17.17 -2.21
C VAL A 82 -12.92 -17.05 -1.49
N PRO A 83 -11.81 -17.59 -2.03
CA PRO A 83 -10.48 -17.33 -1.50
C PRO A 83 -10.08 -15.86 -1.67
N VAL A 84 -9.58 -15.21 -0.63
CA VAL A 84 -9.22 -13.79 -0.65
C VAL A 84 -7.83 -13.57 -0.06
N ILE A 85 -7.09 -12.62 -0.62
CA ILE A 85 -5.89 -12.05 -0.03
C ILE A 85 -6.02 -10.54 0.03
N ALA A 86 -5.76 -9.95 1.19
CA ALA A 86 -5.55 -8.52 1.32
C ALA A 86 -4.04 -8.23 1.35
N ALA A 87 -3.56 -7.38 0.45
CA ALA A 87 -2.16 -6.97 0.36
C ALA A 87 -2.02 -5.47 0.59
N ILE A 88 -1.25 -5.08 1.60
CA ILE A 88 -1.24 -3.72 2.11
C ILE A 88 0.20 -3.23 2.21
N GLY A 89 0.46 -2.06 1.63
CA GLY A 89 1.72 -1.34 1.81
C GLY A 89 1.56 -0.28 2.88
N VAL A 90 2.36 -0.35 3.94
CA VAL A 90 2.29 0.53 5.10
C VAL A 90 3.58 1.33 5.25
N ALA A 91 3.47 2.64 5.36
CA ALA A 91 4.57 3.57 5.58
C ALA A 91 4.07 4.85 6.25
N GLU A 92 4.98 5.69 6.72
CA GLU A 92 4.71 7.11 6.98
C GLU A 92 5.47 7.94 5.95
N ASN A 93 4.86 9.01 5.46
CA ASN A 93 5.51 9.99 4.59
C ASN A 93 5.83 11.25 5.39
N MET A 94 7.10 11.41 5.75
CA MET A 94 7.58 12.45 6.69
C MET A 94 8.76 13.22 6.10
N PRO A 95 8.87 14.54 6.36
CA PRO A 95 10.08 15.29 6.05
C PRO A 95 11.18 14.93 7.05
N ASP A 96 12.36 14.61 6.54
CA ASP A 96 13.59 14.48 7.30
C ASP A 96 14.78 14.72 6.35
N ALA A 97 15.99 14.88 6.88
CA ALA A 97 17.21 14.95 6.07
C ALA A 97 17.42 13.69 5.21
N ALA A 98 16.92 12.53 5.64
CA ALA A 98 17.00 11.28 4.89
C ALA A 98 15.84 11.07 3.90
N ALA A 99 14.82 11.93 3.89
CA ALA A 99 13.64 11.73 3.05
C ALA A 99 13.99 11.75 1.55
N ILE A 100 13.25 10.97 0.77
CA ILE A 100 13.29 11.06 -0.69
C ILE A 100 12.94 12.49 -1.14
N LYS A 101 13.65 12.98 -2.16
CA LYS A 101 13.54 14.37 -2.64
C LYS A 101 12.91 14.42 -4.04
N PRO A 102 12.25 15.53 -4.40
CA PRO A 102 11.93 15.81 -5.79
C PRO A 102 13.16 15.69 -6.70
N GLY A 103 13.07 14.88 -7.75
CA GLY A 103 14.16 14.56 -8.69
C GLY A 103 14.94 13.27 -8.35
N ASP A 104 14.76 12.69 -7.17
CA ASP A 104 15.36 11.40 -6.84
C ASP A 104 14.73 10.28 -7.70
N VAL A 105 15.54 9.28 -8.04
CA VAL A 105 15.12 8.10 -8.79
C VAL A 105 15.32 6.86 -7.92
N TYR A 106 14.27 6.05 -7.76
CA TYR A 106 14.35 4.76 -7.07
C TYR A 106 14.03 3.60 -8.01
N THR A 107 14.45 2.39 -7.64
CA THR A 107 14.13 1.16 -8.38
C THR A 107 12.99 0.40 -7.71
N ALA A 108 11.84 0.30 -8.38
CA ALA A 108 10.66 -0.42 -7.91
C ALA A 108 10.91 -1.95 -7.83
N TYR A 109 10.01 -2.68 -7.18
CA TYR A 109 10.11 -4.13 -6.99
C TYR A 109 10.20 -4.93 -8.30
N ASN A 110 9.57 -4.44 -9.36
CA ASN A 110 9.63 -5.05 -10.69
C ASN A 110 10.89 -4.66 -11.49
N GLY A 111 11.82 -3.89 -10.92
CA GLY A 111 13.05 -3.45 -11.58
C GLY A 111 12.91 -2.17 -12.42
N ILE A 112 11.71 -1.59 -12.53
CA ILE A 112 11.49 -0.31 -13.22
C ILE A 112 12.01 0.83 -12.33
N THR A 113 12.74 1.77 -12.92
CA THR A 113 13.15 3.00 -12.24
C THR A 113 12.07 4.08 -12.34
N VAL A 114 11.83 4.80 -11.25
CA VAL A 114 10.81 5.84 -11.16
C VAL A 114 11.43 7.12 -10.62
N GLU A 115 11.30 8.21 -11.37
CA GLU A 115 11.62 9.56 -10.92
C GLU A 115 10.49 10.10 -10.04
N VAL A 116 10.83 10.61 -8.87
CA VAL A 116 9.89 11.22 -7.94
C VAL A 116 9.89 12.72 -8.14
N GLN A 117 8.91 13.25 -8.87
CA GLN A 117 8.79 14.70 -9.08
C GLN A 117 8.06 15.41 -7.94
N ASN A 118 7.23 14.68 -7.19
CA ASN A 118 6.49 15.19 -6.05
C ASN A 118 6.41 14.08 -4.99
N THR A 119 6.90 14.36 -3.79
CA THR A 119 6.92 13.37 -2.69
C THR A 119 5.55 13.18 -2.03
N ASP A 120 4.59 14.06 -2.34
CA ASP A 120 3.16 13.97 -1.99
C ASP A 120 2.34 13.09 -2.96
N ALA A 121 3.04 12.41 -3.89
CA ALA A 121 2.46 11.40 -4.76
C ALA A 121 2.78 9.97 -4.29
N GLU A 122 3.17 9.79 -3.03
CA GLU A 122 3.72 8.59 -2.38
C GLU A 122 2.83 7.35 -2.50
N GLY A 123 1.51 7.50 -2.45
CA GLY A 123 0.58 6.37 -2.45
C GLY A 123 0.76 5.47 -3.68
N ARG A 124 1.07 6.04 -4.85
CA ARG A 124 1.31 5.25 -6.08
C ARG A 124 2.66 4.53 -6.06
N LEU A 125 3.66 5.04 -5.35
CA LEU A 125 4.99 4.41 -5.20
C LEU A 125 4.85 3.15 -4.32
N VAL A 126 4.15 3.30 -3.19
CA VAL A 126 3.81 2.20 -2.27
C VAL A 126 2.99 1.15 -3.00
N LEU A 127 1.88 1.55 -3.63
CA LEU A 127 0.99 0.62 -4.35
C LEU A 127 1.67 -0.04 -5.55
N GLY A 128 2.58 0.64 -6.23
CA GLY A 128 3.35 0.08 -7.35
C GLY A 128 4.15 -1.16 -6.94
N ASP A 129 4.79 -1.11 -5.78
CA ASP A 129 5.50 -2.26 -5.21
C ASP A 129 4.56 -3.38 -4.77
N VAL A 130 3.45 -3.04 -4.10
CA VAL A 130 2.45 -4.04 -3.67
C VAL A 130 1.85 -4.76 -4.87
N LEU A 131 1.44 -4.03 -5.90
CA LEU A 131 0.91 -4.56 -7.15
C LEU A 131 1.94 -5.46 -7.85
N SER A 132 3.18 -5.00 -7.92
CA SER A 132 4.27 -5.78 -8.53
C SER A 132 4.53 -7.08 -7.77
N TYR A 133 4.50 -7.04 -6.44
CA TYR A 133 4.62 -8.25 -5.62
C TYR A 133 3.46 -9.21 -5.84
N VAL A 134 2.23 -8.71 -5.78
CA VAL A 134 1.01 -9.50 -5.99
C VAL A 134 1.00 -10.14 -7.38
N GLY A 135 1.30 -9.37 -8.43
CA GLY A 135 1.32 -9.86 -9.81
C GLY A 135 2.44 -10.88 -10.09
N LYS A 136 3.57 -10.78 -9.38
CA LYS A 136 4.70 -11.71 -9.56
C LYS A 136 4.52 -13.01 -8.77
N ASN A 137 3.95 -12.94 -7.56
CA ASN A 137 3.95 -14.06 -6.62
C ASN A 137 2.61 -14.79 -6.51
N LEU A 138 1.50 -14.18 -6.96
CA LEU A 138 0.17 -14.78 -6.86
C LEU A 138 -0.36 -15.19 -8.22
N ASN A 139 -0.87 -16.42 -8.29
CA ASN A 139 -1.43 -16.99 -9.51
C ASN A 139 -2.95 -16.84 -9.55
N ARG A 140 -3.49 -16.62 -10.76
CA ARG A 140 -4.95 -16.64 -11.05
C ARG A 140 -5.75 -15.68 -10.16
N ILE A 141 -5.32 -14.42 -10.13
CA ILE A 141 -5.91 -13.38 -9.29
C ILE A 141 -6.88 -12.47 -10.07
N THR A 142 -7.88 -11.94 -9.37
CA THR A 142 -8.61 -10.73 -9.77
C THR A 142 -8.25 -9.64 -8.76
N CYS A 143 -7.86 -8.46 -9.22
CA CYS A 143 -7.34 -7.39 -8.36
C CYS A 143 -8.33 -6.24 -8.19
N TRP A 144 -8.48 -5.75 -6.95
CA TRP A 144 -9.19 -4.53 -6.58
C TRP A 144 -8.25 -3.63 -5.80
N ILE A 145 -8.15 -2.35 -6.18
CA ILE A 145 -7.21 -1.39 -5.58
C ILE A 145 -8.00 -0.34 -4.81
N LEU A 146 -7.61 -0.10 -3.56
CA LEU A 146 -8.18 0.88 -2.66
C LEU A 146 -7.09 1.92 -2.33
N GLN A 147 -7.17 3.06 -2.99
CA GLN A 147 -6.24 4.20 -2.89
C GLN A 147 -6.91 5.43 -2.23
N LEU A 148 -7.94 5.21 -1.41
CA LEU A 148 -8.65 6.28 -0.71
C LEU A 148 -7.73 7.08 0.20
#